data_AF-A0A8T5D9Z3-F1
#
_entry.id   AF-A0A8T5D9Z3-F1
#
_cell.length_a   1.000
_cell.length_b   1.000
_cell.length_c   1.000
_cell.angle_alpha   90.00
_cell.angle_beta   90.00
_cell.angle_gamma   90.00
#
_symmetry.space_group_name_H-M   'P 1'
#
loop_
_entity.id
_entity.type
_entity.pdbx_description
1 polymer ?
#
loop_
_entity_poly.entity_id
_entity_poly.type
_entity_poly.pdbx_seq_one_letter_code
_entity_poly.pdbx_strand_id
1 'polypeptide(L)'
;MKIKAVEGLVEALKTEGIRGVATFPTTPINNAIGADPDINIFMVRDERYAVAVADAYSRVMDGKDFGVCTVMGGVNAAGTQMAYGALAQAYEDSVPLLCLTDGVEAVEYGRTRFSIDEGFKSVTKWCGYINRAERVPEYMRRAFTKLKTGRPSPVLLQLPKDLGDYETVDYPYAKVKGWRSMGDPKDVQKAVKAVKKARNPILFVGQGVFSADAASELREFAEAAQLPVLTTLKGKSVFPEDHPLSLGVRGEPAERFLMKADLVLTVGMGHNPCHFMHKIPDAVHKKIIQVTIDDSDLNTEYLVDHAIMGDAKLVLRQLNGELEKQGTSKLNEALHKEIEDSWATMMKTYTPLMESNETPINPYRVYGDLMKVLDMEKSLVTH
;
A
#
# COMPACT_ATOMS: atom_id res chain seq x y z
N MET A 1 18.39 23.35 -24.12
CA MET A 1 19.32 23.75 -23.04
C MET A 1 20.07 22.50 -22.70
N LYS A 2 21.39 22.58 -22.69
CA LYS A 2 22.25 21.46 -22.32
C LYS A 2 22.26 21.31 -20.81
N ILE A 3 21.99 20.11 -20.31
CA ILE A 3 21.92 19.82 -18.87
C ILE A 3 22.62 18.48 -18.56
N LYS A 4 23.22 18.35 -17.38
CA LYS A 4 23.77 17.06 -16.94
C LYS A 4 22.66 16.04 -16.72
N ALA A 5 22.95 14.77 -16.96
CA ALA A 5 22.01 13.67 -16.72
C ALA A 5 21.41 13.70 -15.30
N VAL A 6 22.24 13.94 -14.28
CA VAL A 6 21.80 13.98 -12.87
C VAL A 6 20.91 15.19 -12.56
N GLU A 7 21.20 16.36 -13.13
CA GLU A 7 20.38 17.57 -12.98
C GLU A 7 19.03 17.37 -13.69
N GLY A 8 19.03 16.71 -14.85
CA GLY A 8 17.80 16.30 -15.54
C GLY A 8 16.91 15.34 -14.72
N LEU A 9 17.52 14.49 -13.89
CA LEU A 9 16.80 13.62 -12.96
C LEU A 9 16.16 14.46 -11.84
N VAL A 10 16.88 15.43 -11.29
CA VAL A 10 16.37 16.37 -10.27
C VAL A 10 15.19 17.19 -10.82
N GLU A 11 15.30 17.72 -12.03
CA GLU A 11 14.19 18.43 -12.69
C GLU A 11 12.95 17.55 -12.89
N ALA A 12 13.14 16.26 -13.20
CA ALA A 12 12.04 15.31 -13.28
C ALA A 12 11.36 15.09 -11.91
N LEU A 13 12.13 14.96 -10.82
CA LEU A 13 11.59 14.87 -9.45
C LEU A 13 10.76 16.12 -9.11
N LYS A 14 11.27 17.32 -9.40
CA LYS A 14 10.58 18.59 -9.15
C LYS A 14 9.27 18.70 -9.92
N THR A 15 9.30 18.32 -11.20
CA THR A 15 8.14 18.30 -12.10
C THR A 15 7.05 17.35 -11.59
N GLU A 16 7.44 16.21 -11.02
CA GLU A 16 6.48 15.28 -10.41
C GLU A 16 5.86 15.79 -9.12
N GLY A 17 6.51 16.75 -8.46
CA GLY A 17 6.05 17.33 -7.19
C GLY A 17 6.82 16.83 -5.98
N ILE A 18 7.93 16.11 -6.17
CA ILE A 18 8.76 15.64 -5.05
C ILE A 18 9.41 16.84 -4.37
N ARG A 19 9.32 16.88 -3.03
CA ARG A 19 9.87 17.96 -2.18
C ARG A 19 10.73 17.45 -1.03
N GLY A 20 10.80 16.13 -0.85
CA GLY A 20 11.52 15.48 0.23
C GLY A 20 12.14 14.17 -0.23
N VAL A 21 13.41 13.96 0.08
CA VAL A 21 14.14 12.72 -0.23
C VAL A 21 14.91 12.25 0.99
N ALA A 22 14.65 11.03 1.44
CA ALA A 22 15.45 10.39 2.49
C ALA A 22 16.74 9.81 1.91
N THR A 23 17.87 9.95 2.58
CA THR A 23 19.16 9.53 2.00
C THR A 23 20.12 8.91 3.01
N PHE A 24 20.86 7.91 2.54
CA PHE A 24 22.10 7.44 3.16
C PHE A 24 22.84 6.45 2.22
N PRO A 25 24.19 6.43 2.15
CA PRO A 25 25.15 7.51 2.42
C PRO A 25 25.27 8.44 1.19
N THR A 26 26.38 9.18 1.03
CA THR A 26 26.61 10.11 -0.09
C THR A 26 26.66 9.40 -1.45
N THR A 27 25.97 9.97 -2.44
CA THR A 27 25.98 9.53 -3.85
C THR A 27 26.01 10.76 -4.77
N PRO A 28 26.43 10.64 -6.04
CA PRO A 28 26.30 11.74 -6.99
C PRO A 28 24.85 12.26 -7.13
N ILE A 29 23.87 11.38 -6.97
CA ILE A 29 22.44 11.72 -7.06
C ILE A 29 22.02 12.60 -5.89
N ASN A 30 22.30 12.20 -4.64
CA ASN A 30 21.89 13.02 -3.50
C ASN A 30 22.69 14.31 -3.36
N ASN A 31 23.94 14.38 -3.85
CA ASN A 31 24.66 15.65 -3.95
C ASN A 31 23.95 16.61 -4.91
N ALA A 32 23.45 16.13 -6.05
CA ALA A 32 22.70 16.96 -7.00
C ALA A 32 21.34 17.38 -6.43
N ILE A 33 20.62 16.47 -5.76
CA ILE A 33 19.37 16.80 -5.08
C ILE A 33 19.60 17.85 -3.99
N GLY A 34 20.67 17.71 -3.19
CA GLY A 34 20.96 18.62 -2.07
C GLY A 34 21.48 20.00 -2.49
N ALA A 35 21.88 20.15 -3.74
CA ALA A 35 22.21 21.44 -4.33
C ALA A 35 20.96 22.21 -4.81
N ASP A 36 19.82 21.53 -4.97
CA ASP A 36 18.57 22.15 -5.40
C ASP A 36 17.75 22.61 -4.17
N PRO A 37 17.44 23.92 -4.04
CA PRO A 37 16.75 24.44 -2.87
C PRO A 37 15.27 24.03 -2.77
N ASP A 38 14.66 23.48 -3.83
CA ASP A 38 13.26 23.09 -3.85
C ASP A 38 13.01 21.66 -3.33
N ILE A 39 14.07 20.88 -3.08
CA ILE A 39 13.99 19.51 -2.53
C ILE A 39 14.77 19.43 -1.22
N ASN A 40 14.07 19.09 -0.14
CA ASN A 40 14.69 18.84 1.16
C ASN A 40 15.30 17.44 1.22
N ILE A 41 16.53 17.36 1.71
CA ILE A 41 17.19 16.10 2.00
C ILE A 41 17.06 15.76 3.49
N PHE A 42 16.59 14.53 3.75
CA PHE A 42 16.54 13.94 5.08
C PHE A 42 17.65 12.89 5.20
N MET A 43 18.81 13.31 5.71
CA MET A 43 19.94 12.42 5.96
C MET A 43 19.67 11.55 7.18
N VAL A 44 19.70 10.22 7.00
CA VAL A 44 19.60 9.25 8.09
C VAL A 44 20.97 8.62 8.38
N ARG A 45 21.01 7.50 9.12
CA ARG A 45 22.27 6.84 9.55
C ARG A 45 22.41 5.38 9.09
N ASP A 46 21.47 4.87 8.31
CA ASP A 46 21.45 3.51 7.75
C ASP A 46 20.55 3.51 6.51
N GLU A 47 20.92 2.77 5.46
CA GLU A 47 20.18 2.69 4.19
C GLU A 47 18.77 2.12 4.39
N ARG A 48 18.60 1.21 5.34
CA ARG A 48 17.27 0.69 5.70
C ARG A 48 16.37 1.78 6.23
N TYR A 49 16.90 2.74 6.99
CA TYR A 49 16.12 3.86 7.48
C TYR A 49 15.79 4.87 6.38
N ALA A 50 16.63 4.99 5.35
CA ALA A 50 16.32 5.86 4.21
C ALA A 50 15.10 5.32 3.46
N VAL A 51 15.06 4.00 3.26
CA VAL A 51 13.88 3.31 2.71
C VAL A 51 12.70 3.38 3.67
N ALA A 52 12.89 3.16 4.98
CA ALA A 52 11.80 3.17 5.96
C ALA A 52 11.11 4.54 6.08
N VAL A 53 11.85 5.66 5.98
CA VAL A 53 11.26 7.00 5.97
C VAL A 53 10.42 7.21 4.70
N ALA A 54 10.91 6.77 3.54
CA ALA A 54 10.16 6.83 2.30
C ALA A 54 8.90 5.93 2.33
N ASP A 55 9.02 4.71 2.87
CA ASP A 55 7.91 3.77 3.07
C ASP A 55 6.84 4.36 4.01
N ALA A 56 7.25 4.91 5.16
CA ALA A 56 6.36 5.56 6.11
C ALA A 56 5.61 6.74 5.49
N TYR A 57 6.33 7.59 4.74
CA TYR A 57 5.72 8.71 4.00
C TYR A 57 4.65 8.20 3.02
N SER A 58 4.97 7.20 2.20
CA SER A 58 4.02 6.61 1.25
C SER A 58 2.76 6.08 1.91
N ARG A 59 2.90 5.43 3.08
CA ARG A 59 1.75 4.89 3.82
C ARG A 59 0.85 5.99 4.36
N VAL A 60 1.43 7.04 4.95
CA VAL A 60 0.66 8.17 5.49
C VAL A 60 -0.05 8.96 4.38
N MET A 61 0.48 8.96 3.17
CA MET A 61 -0.10 9.68 2.04
C MET A 61 -1.25 8.93 1.36
N ASP A 62 -1.61 7.71 1.79
CA ASP A 62 -2.76 6.94 1.30
C ASP A 62 -2.88 6.90 -0.24
N GLY A 63 -1.78 6.60 -0.92
CA GLY A 63 -1.74 6.50 -2.39
C GLY A 63 -1.90 7.83 -3.15
N LYS A 64 -1.98 8.98 -2.45
CA LYS A 64 -1.99 10.33 -3.04
C LYS A 64 -0.59 10.77 -3.44
N ASP A 65 0.42 10.30 -2.71
CA ASP A 65 1.83 10.54 -2.99
C ASP A 65 2.68 9.33 -2.57
N PHE A 66 3.98 9.36 -2.85
CA PHE A 66 4.94 8.32 -2.49
C PHE A 66 6.29 8.90 -2.08
N GLY A 67 6.98 8.19 -1.20
CA GLY A 67 8.32 8.53 -0.74
C GLY A 67 9.38 8.25 -1.79
N VAL A 68 10.44 9.05 -1.71
CA VAL A 68 11.66 8.87 -2.51
C VAL A 68 12.84 8.74 -1.56
N CYS A 69 13.70 7.77 -1.81
CA CYS A 69 14.95 7.63 -1.11
C CYS A 69 16.13 7.47 -2.07
N THR A 70 17.32 7.80 -1.58
CA THR A 70 18.58 7.53 -2.28
C THR A 70 19.50 6.67 -1.44
N VAL A 71 20.07 5.64 -2.05
CA VAL A 71 21.07 4.75 -1.43
C VAL A 71 22.27 4.53 -2.34
N MET A 72 23.43 4.23 -1.75
CA MET A 72 24.64 3.92 -2.52
C MET A 72 24.53 2.57 -3.24
N GLY A 73 24.85 2.60 -4.52
CA GLY A 73 24.94 1.46 -5.43
C GLY A 73 26.29 1.44 -6.13
N GLY A 74 26.27 1.34 -7.46
CA GLY A 74 27.48 1.34 -8.27
C GLY A 74 28.35 0.09 -8.08
N VAL A 75 29.67 0.27 -8.19
CA VAL A 75 30.65 -0.85 -8.11
C VAL A 75 30.65 -1.50 -6.72
N ASN A 76 30.44 -0.70 -5.68
CA ASN A 76 30.28 -1.17 -4.31
C ASN A 76 28.83 -1.02 -3.87
N ALA A 77 28.01 -2.01 -4.22
CA ALA A 77 26.58 -2.04 -3.96
C ALA A 77 26.19 -2.22 -2.47
N ALA A 78 27.11 -2.05 -1.52
CA ALA A 78 26.86 -2.26 -0.08
C ALA A 78 25.63 -1.52 0.42
N GLY A 79 25.39 -0.28 -0.04
CA GLY A 79 24.22 0.51 0.39
C GLY A 79 22.90 -0.12 -0.06
N THR A 80 22.78 -0.49 -1.33
CA THR A 80 21.62 -1.25 -1.82
C THR A 80 21.47 -2.57 -1.10
N GLN A 81 22.55 -3.33 -0.86
CA GLN A 81 22.51 -4.60 -0.14
C GLN A 81 21.94 -4.44 1.28
N MET A 82 22.31 -3.38 1.99
CA MET A 82 21.74 -3.04 3.29
C MET A 82 20.26 -2.64 3.17
N ALA A 83 19.90 -1.88 2.13
CA ALA A 83 18.52 -1.46 1.84
C ALA A 83 17.58 -2.62 1.46
N TYR A 84 18.11 -3.80 1.07
CA TYR A 84 17.35 -4.92 0.54
C TYR A 84 16.18 -5.32 1.45
N GLY A 85 16.40 -5.50 2.76
CA GLY A 85 15.36 -5.94 3.69
C GLY A 85 14.20 -4.94 3.78
N ALA A 86 14.48 -3.63 3.72
CA ALA A 86 13.45 -2.61 3.76
C ALA A 86 12.67 -2.52 2.44
N LEU A 87 13.34 -2.68 1.30
CA LEU A 87 12.68 -2.75 -0.01
C LEU A 87 11.81 -4.01 -0.15
N ALA A 88 12.30 -5.15 0.35
CA ALA A 88 11.54 -6.38 0.41
C ALA A 88 10.25 -6.21 1.23
N GLN A 89 10.35 -5.58 2.40
CA GLN A 89 9.18 -5.29 3.23
C GLN A 89 8.18 -4.37 2.49
N ALA A 90 8.65 -3.29 1.86
CA ALA A 90 7.81 -2.38 1.09
C ALA A 90 7.13 -3.11 -0.09
N TYR A 91 7.83 -4.05 -0.74
CA TYR A 91 7.28 -4.86 -1.83
C TYR A 91 6.16 -5.80 -1.37
N GLU A 92 6.41 -6.57 -0.31
CA GLU A 92 5.41 -7.46 0.31
C GLU A 92 4.17 -6.66 0.76
N ASP A 93 4.39 -5.46 1.28
CA ASP A 93 3.34 -4.56 1.70
C ASP A 93 2.77 -3.68 0.60
N SER A 94 3.19 -3.87 -0.65
CA SER A 94 2.66 -3.12 -1.80
C SER A 94 2.71 -1.60 -1.58
N VAL A 95 3.82 -1.10 -1.04
CA VAL A 95 4.05 0.32 -0.79
C VAL A 95 4.77 0.92 -1.99
N PRO A 96 4.24 1.99 -2.62
CA PRO A 96 4.94 2.66 -3.70
C PRO A 96 6.07 3.51 -3.11
N LEU A 97 7.30 3.32 -3.56
CA LEU A 97 8.41 4.24 -3.26
C LEU A 97 9.46 4.19 -4.36
N LEU A 98 10.14 5.30 -4.60
CA LEU A 98 11.23 5.38 -5.56
C LEU A 98 12.57 5.30 -4.83
N CYS A 99 13.33 4.23 -5.07
CA CYS A 99 14.70 4.09 -4.62
C CYS A 99 15.66 4.46 -5.75
N LEU A 100 16.37 5.57 -5.57
CA LEU A 100 17.37 6.06 -6.50
C LEU A 100 18.76 5.62 -6.04
N THR A 101 19.58 5.17 -6.97
CA THR A 101 20.94 4.75 -6.65
C THR A 101 21.90 5.05 -7.80
N ASP A 102 23.17 5.23 -7.50
CA ASP A 102 24.18 5.26 -8.55
C ASP A 102 24.31 3.88 -9.22
N GLY A 103 24.53 3.90 -10.53
CA GLY A 103 24.72 2.69 -11.33
C GLY A 103 26.20 2.34 -11.51
N VAL A 104 26.49 1.10 -11.87
CA VAL A 104 27.84 0.69 -12.29
C VAL A 104 28.21 1.44 -13.57
N GLU A 105 29.36 2.09 -13.61
CA GLU A 105 29.85 2.80 -14.80
C GLU A 105 30.13 1.83 -15.96
N ALA A 106 30.03 2.30 -17.20
CA ALA A 106 30.21 1.45 -18.39
C ALA A 106 31.57 0.73 -18.43
N VAL A 107 32.63 1.38 -17.91
CA VAL A 107 33.98 0.82 -17.85
C VAL A 107 34.15 -0.30 -16.81
N GLU A 108 33.26 -0.35 -15.81
CA GLU A 108 33.25 -1.38 -14.76
C GLU A 108 32.15 -2.44 -14.97
N TYR A 109 31.36 -2.31 -16.03
CA TYR A 109 30.30 -3.27 -16.34
C TYR A 109 30.86 -4.67 -16.57
N GLY A 110 30.26 -5.68 -15.93
CA GLY A 110 30.73 -7.07 -15.98
C GLY A 110 31.93 -7.38 -15.07
N ARG A 111 32.44 -6.39 -14.31
CA ARG A 111 33.51 -6.58 -13.33
C ARG A 111 33.01 -6.64 -11.88
N THR A 112 31.73 -6.36 -11.65
CA THR A 112 31.08 -6.49 -10.35
C THR A 112 30.61 -7.93 -10.11
N ARG A 113 30.65 -8.39 -8.85
CA ARG A 113 30.15 -9.73 -8.46
C ARG A 113 28.64 -9.75 -8.21
N PHE A 114 28.10 -8.64 -7.71
CA PHE A 114 26.68 -8.51 -7.41
C PHE A 114 25.98 -7.76 -8.55
N SER A 115 24.87 -8.31 -9.01
CA SER A 115 23.96 -7.66 -9.96
C SER A 115 22.81 -7.03 -9.18
N ILE A 116 22.74 -5.71 -9.17
CA ILE A 116 21.62 -4.97 -8.55
C ILE A 116 20.31 -5.31 -9.27
N ASP A 117 20.31 -5.47 -10.59
CA ASP A 117 19.09 -5.81 -11.34
C ASP A 117 18.53 -7.18 -10.93
N GLU A 118 19.36 -8.23 -10.98
CA GLU A 118 18.94 -9.58 -10.63
C GLU A 118 18.65 -9.71 -9.12
N GLY A 119 19.44 -9.06 -8.28
CA GLY A 119 19.27 -9.08 -6.83
C GLY A 119 17.96 -8.45 -6.38
N PHE A 120 17.50 -7.39 -7.05
CA PHE A 120 16.30 -6.64 -6.63
C PHE A 120 15.03 -6.98 -7.41
N LYS A 121 15.12 -7.89 -8.39
CA LYS A 121 14.00 -8.28 -9.26
C LYS A 121 12.79 -8.85 -8.51
N SER A 122 13.02 -9.54 -7.39
CA SER A 122 11.96 -10.14 -6.56
C SER A 122 11.38 -9.19 -5.51
N VAL A 123 12.00 -8.02 -5.30
CA VAL A 123 11.63 -7.06 -4.24
C VAL A 123 11.36 -5.67 -4.80
N THR A 124 11.21 -5.56 -6.12
CA THR A 124 10.84 -4.33 -6.81
C THR A 124 9.91 -4.67 -7.95
N LYS A 125 8.96 -3.78 -8.24
CA LYS A 125 8.09 -3.91 -9.41
C LYS A 125 8.82 -3.63 -10.71
N TRP A 126 9.86 -2.81 -10.63
CA TRP A 126 10.71 -2.51 -11.76
C TRP A 126 12.07 -2.03 -11.27
N CYS A 127 13.12 -2.59 -11.87
CA CYS A 127 14.48 -2.11 -11.78
C CYS A 127 14.87 -1.47 -13.12
N GLY A 128 15.38 -0.25 -13.07
CA GLY A 128 15.83 0.51 -14.23
C GLY A 128 17.32 0.83 -14.14
N TYR A 129 18.02 0.76 -15.27
CA TYR A 129 19.40 1.22 -15.41
C TYR A 129 19.51 2.19 -16.59
N ILE A 130 19.89 3.44 -16.31
CA ILE A 130 20.06 4.49 -17.32
C ILE A 130 21.48 4.39 -17.87
N ASN A 131 21.63 4.08 -19.15
CA ASN A 131 22.94 3.88 -19.77
C ASN A 131 23.41 5.04 -20.67
N ARG A 132 22.56 6.06 -20.88
CA ARG A 132 22.86 7.26 -21.67
C ARG A 132 22.12 8.47 -21.11
N ALA A 133 22.73 9.66 -21.18
CA ALA A 133 22.19 10.88 -20.60
C ALA A 133 20.80 11.23 -21.16
N GLU A 134 20.61 11.12 -22.48
CA GLU A 134 19.35 11.47 -23.14
C GLU A 134 18.17 10.55 -22.79
N ARG A 135 18.42 9.43 -22.10
CA ARG A 135 17.39 8.48 -21.66
C ARG A 135 16.86 8.79 -20.27
N VAL A 136 17.42 9.76 -19.54
CA VAL A 136 16.91 10.16 -18.22
C VAL A 136 15.41 10.46 -18.27
N PRO A 137 14.88 11.27 -19.21
CA PRO A 137 13.45 11.54 -19.28
C PRO A 137 12.59 10.30 -19.60
N GLU A 138 13.11 9.36 -20.42
CA GLU A 138 12.43 8.08 -20.71
C GLU A 138 12.30 7.22 -19.44
N TYR A 139 13.40 7.02 -18.71
CA TYR A 139 13.44 6.13 -17.56
C TYR A 139 12.69 6.70 -16.36
N MET A 140 12.79 8.00 -16.13
CA MET A 140 12.00 8.67 -15.11
C MET A 140 10.51 8.50 -15.40
N ARG A 141 10.05 8.70 -16.65
CA ARG A 141 8.64 8.48 -17.01
C ARG A 141 8.21 7.03 -16.76
N ARG A 142 9.07 6.06 -17.06
CA ARG A 142 8.81 4.63 -16.78
C ARG A 142 8.73 4.35 -15.29
N ALA A 143 9.66 4.90 -14.49
CA ALA A 143 9.66 4.76 -13.03
C ALA A 143 8.35 5.26 -12.43
N PHE A 144 7.94 6.49 -12.75
CA PHE A 144 6.70 7.07 -12.25
C PHE A 144 5.45 6.37 -12.77
N THR A 145 5.47 5.87 -14.02
CA THR A 145 4.36 5.04 -14.53
C THR A 145 4.18 3.79 -13.68
N LYS A 146 5.29 3.13 -13.30
CA LYS A 146 5.27 1.92 -12.46
C LYS A 146 4.83 2.20 -11.02
N LEU A 147 5.18 3.36 -10.47
CA LEU A 147 4.72 3.79 -9.15
C LEU A 147 3.22 4.12 -9.12
N LYS A 148 2.69 4.73 -10.18
CA LYS A 148 1.33 5.31 -10.21
C LYS A 148 0.24 4.44 -10.86
N THR A 149 0.56 3.24 -11.34
CA THR A 149 -0.37 2.40 -12.13
C THR A 149 -0.34 0.95 -11.66
N GLY A 150 -1.50 0.32 -11.48
CA GLY A 150 -1.61 -1.07 -11.02
C GLY A 150 -1.28 -1.22 -9.53
N ARG A 151 -0.81 -2.40 -9.09
CA ARG A 151 -0.39 -2.64 -7.71
C ARG A 151 0.73 -1.67 -7.30
N PRO A 152 0.58 -0.86 -6.25
CA PRO A 152 1.65 -0.01 -5.75
C PRO A 152 2.80 -0.89 -5.21
N SER A 153 4.05 -0.50 -5.47
CA SER A 153 5.24 -1.30 -5.13
C SER A 153 6.51 -0.46 -5.29
N PRO A 154 7.62 -0.83 -4.63
CA PRO A 154 8.89 -0.14 -4.79
C PRO A 154 9.43 -0.25 -6.21
N VAL A 155 10.06 0.83 -6.66
CA VAL A 155 10.77 0.94 -7.94
C VAL A 155 12.20 1.35 -7.66
N LEU A 156 13.17 0.65 -8.27
CA LEU A 156 14.58 0.98 -8.15
C LEU A 156 15.08 1.53 -9.48
N LEU A 157 15.75 2.68 -9.45
CA LEU A 157 16.32 3.30 -10.63
C LEU A 157 17.79 3.67 -10.42
N GLN A 158 18.63 3.16 -11.29
CA GLN A 158 20.08 3.31 -11.27
C GLN A 158 20.53 4.35 -12.29
N LEU A 159 21.29 5.34 -11.84
CA LEU A 159 21.94 6.35 -12.70
C LEU A 159 23.47 6.28 -12.46
N PRO A 160 24.25 5.68 -13.37
CA PRO A 160 25.71 5.72 -13.30
C PRO A 160 26.23 7.15 -13.22
N LYS A 161 27.37 7.30 -12.55
CA LYS A 161 28.08 8.57 -12.50
C LYS A 161 28.54 8.95 -13.92
N ASP A 162 28.65 10.26 -14.17
CA ASP A 162 29.34 10.83 -15.34
C ASP A 162 28.78 10.39 -16.72
N LEU A 163 27.45 10.14 -16.82
CA LEU A 163 26.77 9.88 -18.11
C LEU A 163 26.85 11.02 -19.13
N GLY A 164 27.32 12.20 -18.71
CA GLY A 164 27.40 13.40 -19.53
C GLY A 164 26.10 14.20 -19.57
N ASP A 165 25.95 14.96 -20.65
CA ASP A 165 24.88 15.93 -20.82
C ASP A 165 23.93 15.53 -21.96
N TYR A 166 22.74 16.11 -21.96
CA TYR A 166 21.80 16.01 -23.07
C TYR A 166 21.09 17.34 -23.32
N GLU A 167 20.52 17.50 -24.51
CA GLU A 167 19.71 18.67 -24.88
C GLU A 167 18.24 18.47 -24.46
N THR A 168 17.74 19.31 -23.56
CA THR A 168 16.37 19.22 -23.05
C THR A 168 15.30 19.46 -24.12
N VAL A 169 15.65 20.13 -25.22
CA VAL A 169 14.73 20.38 -26.34
C VAL A 169 14.43 19.11 -27.13
N ASP A 170 15.44 18.25 -27.28
CA ASP A 170 15.32 16.98 -27.99
C ASP A 170 14.71 15.88 -27.11
N TYR A 171 14.97 15.98 -25.79
CA TYR A 171 14.52 15.00 -24.80
C TYR A 171 13.81 15.70 -23.62
N PRO A 172 12.61 16.24 -23.82
CA PRO A 172 11.87 16.89 -22.75
C PRO A 172 11.33 15.87 -21.74
N TYR A 173 11.34 16.24 -20.46
CA TYR A 173 10.59 15.53 -19.43
C TYR A 173 9.15 16.06 -19.35
N ALA A 174 8.19 15.17 -19.18
CA ALA A 174 6.79 15.51 -19.00
C ALA A 174 6.21 14.73 -17.81
N LYS A 175 5.40 15.44 -17.00
CA LYS A 175 4.76 14.86 -15.82
C LYS A 175 3.91 13.64 -16.18
N VAL A 176 4.04 12.57 -15.41
CA VAL A 176 3.33 11.31 -15.62
C VAL A 176 2.07 11.26 -14.76
N LYS A 177 0.93 11.01 -15.40
CA LYS A 177 -0.31 10.65 -14.68
C LYS A 177 -0.33 9.15 -14.36
N GLY A 178 -1.07 8.77 -13.32
CA GLY A 178 -1.42 7.37 -13.08
C GLY A 178 -2.58 6.92 -13.97
N TRP A 179 -2.70 5.61 -14.18
CA TRP A 179 -3.86 4.99 -14.84
C TRP A 179 -4.53 4.00 -13.90
N ARG A 180 -5.87 4.00 -13.91
CA ARG A 180 -6.73 3.13 -13.10
C ARG A 180 -7.75 2.46 -14.02
N SER A 181 -8.16 1.24 -13.68
CA SER A 181 -9.15 0.47 -14.43
C SER A 181 -10.44 0.28 -13.63
N MET A 182 -11.57 0.27 -14.34
CA MET A 182 -12.86 -0.15 -13.80
C MET A 182 -13.02 -1.66 -13.94
N GLY A 183 -13.89 -2.26 -13.12
CA GLY A 183 -14.29 -3.65 -13.26
C GLY A 183 -15.24 -3.89 -14.43
N ASP A 184 -15.28 -5.12 -14.95
CA ASP A 184 -16.29 -5.52 -15.93
C ASP A 184 -17.70 -5.33 -15.32
N PRO A 185 -18.59 -4.54 -15.96
CA PRO A 185 -19.94 -4.29 -15.44
C PRO A 185 -20.75 -5.57 -15.16
N LYS A 186 -20.54 -6.65 -15.91
CA LYS A 186 -21.22 -7.94 -15.68
C LYS A 186 -20.74 -8.60 -14.39
N ASP A 187 -19.47 -8.47 -14.05
CA ASP A 187 -18.93 -9.05 -12.81
C ASP A 187 -19.36 -8.23 -11.59
N VAL A 188 -19.42 -6.90 -11.72
CA VAL A 188 -20.04 -6.02 -10.72
C VAL A 188 -21.50 -6.42 -10.46
N GLN A 189 -22.29 -6.59 -11.53
CA GLN A 189 -23.69 -6.99 -11.42
C GLN A 189 -23.86 -8.36 -10.73
N LYS A 190 -23.03 -9.34 -11.08
CA LYS A 190 -23.03 -10.66 -10.42
C LYS A 190 -22.68 -10.55 -8.94
N ALA A 191 -21.71 -9.71 -8.58
CA ALA A 191 -21.30 -9.52 -7.20
C ALA A 191 -22.42 -8.93 -6.34
N VAL A 192 -23.05 -7.83 -6.78
CA VAL A 192 -24.19 -7.23 -6.08
C VAL A 192 -25.34 -8.23 -5.92
N LYS A 193 -25.65 -8.99 -6.99
CA LYS A 193 -26.69 -10.02 -6.93
C LYS A 193 -26.36 -11.15 -5.95
N ALA A 194 -25.09 -11.53 -5.83
CA ALA A 194 -24.65 -12.55 -4.88
C ALA A 194 -24.72 -12.03 -3.45
N VAL A 195 -24.23 -10.82 -3.18
CA VAL A 195 -24.30 -10.15 -1.88
C VAL A 195 -25.74 -10.05 -1.39
N LYS A 196 -26.68 -9.60 -2.24
CA LYS A 196 -28.10 -9.48 -1.87
C LYS A 196 -28.80 -10.81 -1.58
N LYS A 197 -28.27 -11.93 -2.07
CA LYS A 197 -28.83 -13.27 -1.86
C LYS A 197 -28.23 -13.99 -0.66
N ALA A 198 -27.06 -13.55 -0.21
CA ALA A 198 -26.36 -14.13 0.93
C ALA A 198 -27.15 -13.87 2.22
N ARG A 199 -27.05 -14.80 3.18
CA ARG A 199 -27.70 -14.70 4.48
C ARG A 199 -26.85 -13.91 5.47
N ASN A 200 -25.53 -14.13 5.43
CA ASN A 200 -24.54 -13.50 6.30
C ASN A 200 -23.32 -13.01 5.47
N PRO A 201 -23.51 -12.10 4.51
CA PRO A 201 -22.38 -11.54 3.76
C PRO A 201 -21.54 -10.63 4.66
N ILE A 202 -20.22 -10.67 4.48
CA ILE A 202 -19.29 -9.72 5.11
C ILE A 202 -18.36 -9.08 4.07
N LEU A 203 -17.86 -7.89 4.40
CA LEU A 203 -16.73 -7.26 3.72
C LEU A 203 -15.43 -7.64 4.44
N PHE A 204 -14.41 -8.04 3.68
CA PHE A 204 -13.06 -8.22 4.20
C PHE A 204 -12.09 -7.32 3.43
N VAL A 205 -11.62 -6.26 4.08
CA VAL A 205 -11.03 -5.10 3.41
C VAL A 205 -9.54 -4.97 3.68
N GLY A 206 -8.78 -4.76 2.62
CA GLY A 206 -7.34 -4.52 2.66
C GLY A 206 -6.92 -3.07 2.48
N GLN A 207 -5.62 -2.85 2.64
CA GLN A 207 -4.92 -1.59 2.38
C GLN A 207 -5.10 -1.04 0.95
N GLY A 208 -5.51 -1.86 -0.02
CA GLY A 208 -5.76 -1.41 -1.39
C GLY A 208 -6.87 -0.35 -1.47
N VAL A 209 -7.76 -0.28 -0.48
CA VAL A 209 -8.75 0.79 -0.35
C VAL A 209 -8.09 2.12 0.03
N PHE A 210 -7.08 2.13 0.92
CA PHE A 210 -6.26 3.34 1.16
C PHE A 210 -5.52 3.75 -0.10
N SER A 211 -4.82 2.81 -0.74
CA SER A 211 -4.05 3.09 -1.96
C SER A 211 -4.90 3.69 -3.10
N ALA A 212 -6.18 3.33 -3.15
CA ALA A 212 -7.13 3.86 -4.12
C ALA A 212 -7.79 5.17 -3.68
N ASP A 213 -7.61 5.61 -2.42
CA ASP A 213 -8.33 6.72 -1.78
C ASP A 213 -9.86 6.48 -1.76
N ALA A 214 -10.28 5.31 -1.29
CA ALA A 214 -11.65 4.78 -1.47
C ALA A 214 -12.44 4.56 -0.17
N ALA A 215 -12.01 5.13 0.96
CA ALA A 215 -12.66 4.97 2.26
C ALA A 215 -14.13 5.46 2.26
N SER A 216 -14.41 6.58 1.58
CA SER A 216 -15.77 7.12 1.43
C SER A 216 -16.69 6.16 0.67
N GLU A 217 -16.23 5.66 -0.48
CA GLU A 217 -16.98 4.75 -1.32
C GLU A 217 -17.23 3.40 -0.62
N LEU A 218 -16.24 2.91 0.13
CA LEU A 218 -16.38 1.72 0.96
C LEU A 218 -17.48 1.90 2.01
N ARG A 219 -17.46 3.04 2.72
CA ARG A 219 -18.42 3.34 3.76
C ARG A 219 -19.84 3.39 3.20
N GLU A 220 -20.03 4.11 2.10
CA GLU A 220 -21.31 4.19 1.39
C GLU A 220 -21.81 2.79 1.00
N PHE A 221 -20.93 1.92 0.48
CA PHE A 221 -21.30 0.56 0.10
C PHE A 221 -21.71 -0.29 1.31
N ALA A 222 -20.92 -0.24 2.39
CA ALA A 222 -21.18 -0.99 3.62
C ALA A 222 -22.51 -0.56 4.25
N GLU A 223 -22.78 0.74 4.33
CA GLU A 223 -24.04 1.28 4.85
C GLU A 223 -25.23 0.92 3.95
N ALA A 224 -25.12 1.11 2.64
CA ALA A 224 -26.21 0.84 1.70
C ALA A 224 -26.56 -0.66 1.59
N ALA A 225 -25.58 -1.54 1.73
CA ALA A 225 -25.78 -2.98 1.70
C ALA A 225 -26.02 -3.61 3.08
N GLN A 226 -25.77 -2.86 4.16
CA GLN A 226 -25.79 -3.32 5.56
C GLN A 226 -24.80 -4.49 5.81
N LEU A 227 -23.54 -4.29 5.42
CA LEU A 227 -22.48 -5.29 5.49
C LEU A 227 -21.55 -5.04 6.68
N PRO A 228 -21.31 -6.03 7.55
CA PRO A 228 -20.23 -5.99 8.52
C PRO A 228 -18.88 -5.88 7.82
N VAL A 229 -18.00 -5.04 8.35
CA VAL A 229 -16.69 -4.73 7.77
C VAL A 229 -15.58 -5.26 8.67
N LEU A 230 -14.91 -6.30 8.20
CA LEU A 230 -13.65 -6.79 8.73
C LEU A 230 -12.50 -6.14 7.97
N THR A 231 -11.47 -5.67 8.67
CA THR A 231 -10.26 -5.14 8.02
C THR A 231 -9.06 -6.04 8.27
N THR A 232 -8.16 -6.12 7.29
CA THR A 232 -6.81 -6.64 7.53
C THR A 232 -6.04 -5.69 8.45
N LEU A 233 -4.95 -6.15 9.08
CA LEU A 233 -4.11 -5.28 9.91
C LEU A 233 -3.61 -4.04 9.13
N LYS A 234 -3.26 -4.22 7.86
CA LYS A 234 -2.77 -3.13 7.00
C LYS A 234 -3.88 -2.23 6.45
N GLY A 235 -5.13 -2.71 6.47
CA GLY A 235 -6.32 -1.93 6.15
C GLY A 235 -7.01 -1.34 7.39
N LYS A 236 -6.43 -1.50 8.59
CA LYS A 236 -6.98 -0.95 9.83
C LYS A 236 -7.20 0.55 9.64
N SER A 237 -8.34 1.04 10.14
CA SER A 237 -8.81 2.43 10.04
C SER A 237 -9.34 2.89 8.67
N VAL A 238 -9.32 2.06 7.61
CA VAL A 238 -9.95 2.42 6.34
C VAL A 238 -11.48 2.51 6.44
N PHE A 239 -12.01 1.82 7.43
CA PHE A 239 -13.39 1.93 7.89
C PHE A 239 -13.35 2.35 9.37
N PRO A 240 -14.18 3.31 9.82
CA PRO A 240 -14.15 3.79 11.21
C PRO A 240 -14.45 2.65 12.18
N GLU A 241 -13.56 2.43 13.15
CA GLU A 241 -13.70 1.29 14.07
C GLU A 241 -14.81 1.46 15.12
N ASP A 242 -15.28 2.68 15.31
CA ASP A 242 -16.44 3.07 16.12
C ASP A 242 -17.77 2.94 15.37
N HIS A 243 -17.74 2.63 14.07
CA HIS A 243 -18.94 2.47 13.27
C HIS A 243 -19.73 1.20 13.69
N PRO A 244 -21.08 1.21 13.73
CA PRO A 244 -21.90 0.04 14.12
C PRO A 244 -21.73 -1.22 13.26
N LEU A 245 -21.13 -1.09 12.08
CA LEU A 245 -20.82 -2.20 11.16
C LEU A 245 -19.36 -2.69 11.27
N SER A 246 -18.54 -2.07 12.12
CA SER A 246 -17.13 -2.43 12.27
C SER A 246 -16.98 -3.74 13.05
N LEU A 247 -16.28 -4.70 12.43
CA LEU A 247 -15.79 -5.91 13.10
C LEU A 247 -14.35 -5.75 13.61
N GLY A 248 -13.73 -4.59 13.37
CA GLY A 248 -12.33 -4.33 13.70
C GLY A 248 -11.36 -5.12 12.83
N VAL A 249 -10.23 -5.49 13.44
CA VAL A 249 -9.17 -6.28 12.78
C VAL A 249 -9.13 -7.72 13.29
N ARG A 250 -9.27 -7.92 14.61
CA ARG A 250 -9.18 -9.20 15.32
C ARG A 250 -10.12 -9.24 16.52
N GLY A 251 -10.28 -10.43 17.09
CA GLY A 251 -11.04 -10.68 18.30
C GLY A 251 -12.43 -11.23 18.02
N GLU A 252 -13.27 -11.26 19.05
CA GLU A 252 -14.58 -11.92 19.00
C GLU A 252 -15.48 -11.46 17.83
N PRO A 253 -15.61 -10.16 17.50
CA PRO A 253 -16.40 -9.75 16.33
C PRO A 253 -15.85 -10.32 15.02
N ALA A 254 -14.53 -10.23 14.80
CA ALA A 254 -13.90 -10.74 13.60
C ALA A 254 -14.10 -12.26 13.46
N GLU A 255 -13.81 -13.02 14.51
CA GLU A 255 -13.86 -14.49 14.49
C GLU A 255 -15.30 -14.99 14.32
N ARG A 256 -16.24 -14.47 15.11
CA ARG A 256 -17.65 -14.90 15.06
C ARG A 256 -18.27 -14.65 13.70
N PHE A 257 -18.10 -13.45 13.14
CA PHE A 257 -18.73 -13.10 11.87
C PHE A 257 -18.06 -13.79 10.69
N LEU A 258 -16.74 -13.98 10.72
CA LEU A 258 -16.03 -14.72 9.68
C LEU A 258 -16.39 -16.21 9.68
N MET A 259 -16.57 -16.82 10.87
CA MET A 259 -17.12 -18.18 11.01
C MET A 259 -18.55 -18.28 10.47
N LYS A 260 -19.43 -17.33 10.81
CA LYS A 260 -20.85 -17.30 10.42
C LYS A 260 -21.09 -16.99 8.94
N ALA A 261 -20.14 -16.30 8.28
CA ALA A 261 -20.34 -15.78 6.94
C ALA A 261 -20.61 -16.89 5.90
N ASP A 262 -21.58 -16.69 5.01
CA ASP A 262 -21.80 -17.57 3.85
C ASP A 262 -21.22 -16.97 2.56
N LEU A 263 -20.93 -15.66 2.56
CA LEU A 263 -20.25 -14.94 1.50
C LEU A 263 -19.23 -13.97 2.09
N VAL A 264 -18.02 -13.97 1.52
CA VAL A 264 -16.96 -13.01 1.84
C VAL A 264 -16.64 -12.22 0.57
N LEU A 265 -16.93 -10.92 0.60
CA LEU A 265 -16.52 -9.98 -0.45
C LEU A 265 -15.24 -9.29 -0.02
N THR A 266 -14.12 -9.62 -0.66
CA THR A 266 -12.84 -9.00 -0.37
C THR A 266 -12.57 -7.81 -1.29
N VAL A 267 -12.01 -6.74 -0.73
CA VAL A 267 -11.72 -5.51 -1.48
C VAL A 267 -10.33 -4.99 -1.16
N GLY A 268 -9.49 -4.87 -2.17
CA GLY A 268 -8.15 -4.28 -2.03
C GLY A 268 -7.18 -5.13 -1.20
N MET A 269 -7.34 -6.46 -1.25
CA MET A 269 -6.42 -7.42 -0.62
C MET A 269 -6.19 -8.65 -1.49
N GLY A 270 -5.02 -9.26 -1.31
CA GLY A 270 -4.75 -10.65 -1.69
C GLY A 270 -4.83 -11.58 -0.48
N HIS A 271 -4.93 -12.88 -0.74
CA HIS A 271 -5.04 -13.92 0.30
C HIS A 271 -3.72 -14.63 0.60
N ASN A 272 -2.59 -13.98 0.31
CA ASN A 272 -1.27 -14.56 0.51
C ASN A 272 -1.07 -14.94 1.99
N PRO A 273 -0.51 -16.13 2.29
CA PRO A 273 -0.31 -16.58 3.66
C PRO A 273 0.47 -15.57 4.50
N CYS A 274 -0.14 -15.08 5.57
CA CYS A 274 0.49 -14.15 6.50
C CYS A 274 -0.03 -14.42 7.91
N HIS A 275 0.89 -14.53 8.88
CA HIS A 275 0.53 -14.76 10.30
C HIS A 275 -0.35 -13.65 10.88
N PHE A 276 -0.29 -12.46 10.31
CA PHE A 276 -1.04 -11.29 10.76
C PHE A 276 -2.42 -11.15 10.11
N MET A 277 -2.79 -12.02 9.17
CA MET A 277 -4.11 -12.02 8.51
C MET A 277 -5.01 -13.14 9.03
N HIS A 278 -6.32 -12.90 9.06
CA HIS A 278 -7.30 -13.96 9.31
C HIS A 278 -7.38 -14.90 8.12
N LYS A 279 -7.38 -16.21 8.39
CA LYS A 279 -7.83 -17.20 7.42
C LYS A 279 -9.35 -17.22 7.38
N ILE A 280 -9.92 -17.41 6.20
CA ILE A 280 -11.34 -17.70 6.03
C ILE A 280 -11.56 -19.16 6.46
N PRO A 281 -12.25 -19.41 7.58
CA PRO A 281 -12.55 -20.77 8.05
C PRO A 281 -13.55 -21.42 7.10
N ASP A 282 -13.50 -22.74 6.93
CA ASP A 282 -14.43 -23.50 6.08
C ASP A 282 -14.66 -22.89 4.69
N ALA A 283 -13.62 -22.29 4.11
CA ALA A 283 -13.70 -21.51 2.86
C ALA A 283 -14.33 -22.30 1.70
N VAL A 284 -14.18 -23.62 1.68
CA VAL A 284 -14.79 -24.53 0.70
C VAL A 284 -16.33 -24.52 0.69
N HIS A 285 -16.96 -24.00 1.75
CA HIS A 285 -18.41 -23.89 1.89
C HIS A 285 -18.90 -22.44 1.83
N LYS A 286 -18.01 -21.48 1.60
CA LYS A 286 -18.32 -20.05 1.53
C LYS A 286 -18.13 -19.56 0.11
N LYS A 287 -18.95 -18.58 -0.29
CA LYS A 287 -18.78 -17.91 -1.57
C LYS A 287 -17.76 -16.77 -1.43
N ILE A 288 -16.69 -16.78 -2.21
CA ILE A 288 -15.63 -15.77 -2.16
C ILE A 288 -15.67 -14.93 -3.43
N ILE A 289 -15.85 -13.62 -3.24
CA ILE A 289 -15.80 -12.63 -4.32
C ILE A 289 -14.63 -11.71 -4.04
N GLN A 290 -13.74 -11.50 -5.00
CA GLN A 290 -12.51 -10.72 -4.80
C GLN A 290 -12.41 -9.55 -5.76
N VAL A 291 -12.28 -8.34 -5.20
CA VAL A 291 -11.95 -7.11 -5.95
C VAL A 291 -10.46 -6.83 -5.77
N THR A 292 -9.70 -6.95 -6.85
CA THR A 292 -8.26 -6.65 -6.85
C THR A 292 -7.82 -5.98 -8.14
N ILE A 293 -6.74 -5.20 -8.07
CA ILE A 293 -6.09 -4.59 -9.22
C ILE A 293 -5.00 -5.49 -9.83
N ASP A 294 -4.61 -6.56 -9.14
CA ASP A 294 -3.49 -7.44 -9.49
C ASP A 294 -3.96 -8.87 -9.66
N ASP A 295 -3.68 -9.47 -10.81
CA ASP A 295 -4.08 -10.84 -11.14
C ASP A 295 -3.34 -11.88 -10.30
N SER A 296 -2.14 -11.55 -9.79
CA SER A 296 -1.37 -12.43 -8.91
C SER A 296 -2.01 -12.67 -7.54
N ASP A 297 -3.00 -11.86 -7.14
CA ASP A 297 -3.72 -12.04 -5.88
C ASP A 297 -4.85 -13.09 -5.97
N LEU A 298 -5.21 -13.54 -7.18
CA LEU A 298 -6.33 -14.45 -7.40
C LEU A 298 -5.92 -15.91 -7.19
N ASN A 299 -6.80 -16.69 -6.57
CA ASN A 299 -6.65 -18.14 -6.38
C ASN A 299 -5.35 -18.57 -5.69
N THR A 300 -4.80 -17.73 -4.80
CA THR A 300 -3.55 -18.04 -4.09
C THR A 300 -3.76 -19.00 -2.91
N GLU A 301 -4.70 -18.70 -2.02
CA GLU A 301 -5.07 -19.56 -0.88
C GLU A 301 -6.49 -20.15 -1.03
N TYR A 302 -7.42 -19.41 -1.64
CA TYR A 302 -8.83 -19.79 -1.74
C TYR A 302 -9.31 -19.81 -3.19
N LEU A 303 -10.26 -20.70 -3.49
CA LEU A 303 -10.99 -20.66 -4.75
C LEU A 303 -11.84 -19.38 -4.78
N VAL A 304 -11.55 -18.49 -5.73
CA VAL A 304 -12.32 -17.26 -5.96
C VAL A 304 -13.48 -17.59 -6.90
N ASP A 305 -14.71 -17.58 -6.40
CA ASP A 305 -15.90 -17.85 -7.21
C ASP A 305 -16.08 -16.79 -8.30
N HIS A 306 -15.89 -15.52 -7.93
CA HIS A 306 -16.02 -14.37 -8.83
C HIS A 306 -14.95 -13.32 -8.54
N ALA A 307 -14.22 -12.89 -9.56
CA ALA A 307 -13.24 -11.81 -9.45
C ALA A 307 -13.74 -10.55 -10.16
N ILE A 308 -13.42 -9.38 -9.62
CA ILE A 308 -13.59 -8.10 -10.29
C ILE A 308 -12.21 -7.42 -10.37
N MET A 309 -11.66 -7.37 -11.57
CA MET A 309 -10.36 -6.75 -11.82
C MET A 309 -10.50 -5.24 -11.96
N GLY A 310 -9.95 -4.46 -11.04
CA GLY A 310 -10.04 -3.01 -11.09
C GLY A 310 -9.51 -2.29 -9.85
N ASP A 311 -9.37 -0.97 -9.98
CA ASP A 311 -9.07 -0.06 -8.87
C ASP A 311 -10.22 -0.06 -7.85
N ALA A 312 -9.88 -0.17 -6.56
CA ALA A 312 -10.88 -0.32 -5.50
C ALA A 312 -11.88 0.85 -5.45
N LYS A 313 -11.43 2.10 -5.68
CA LYS A 313 -12.32 3.28 -5.69
C LYS A 313 -13.33 3.17 -6.83
N LEU A 314 -12.85 2.88 -8.03
CA LEU A 314 -13.69 2.79 -9.21
C LEU A 314 -14.68 1.62 -9.11
N VAL A 315 -14.24 0.46 -8.63
CA VAL A 315 -15.11 -0.70 -8.46
C VAL A 315 -16.14 -0.46 -7.35
N LEU A 316 -15.78 0.14 -6.21
CA LEU A 316 -16.73 0.47 -5.16
C LEU A 316 -17.81 1.45 -5.65
N ARG A 317 -17.46 2.44 -6.48
CA ARG A 317 -18.47 3.30 -7.14
C ARG A 317 -19.40 2.50 -8.05
N GLN A 318 -18.87 1.54 -8.80
CA GLN A 318 -19.70 0.67 -9.65
C GLN A 318 -20.63 -0.20 -8.80
N LEU A 319 -20.15 -0.72 -7.67
CA LEU A 319 -20.94 -1.50 -6.73
C LEU A 319 -22.05 -0.64 -6.10
N ASN A 320 -21.76 0.59 -5.66
CA ASN A 320 -22.76 1.53 -5.15
C ASN A 320 -23.85 1.82 -6.21
N GLY A 321 -23.44 2.20 -7.41
CA GLY A 321 -24.38 2.52 -8.50
C GLY A 321 -25.21 1.31 -8.96
N GLU A 322 -24.67 0.09 -8.88
CA GLU A 322 -25.42 -1.13 -9.19
C GLU A 322 -26.36 -1.54 -8.05
N LEU A 323 -25.94 -1.35 -6.79
CA LEU A 323 -26.78 -1.59 -5.62
C LEU A 323 -27.97 -0.64 -5.58
N GLU A 324 -27.77 0.64 -5.90
CA GLU A 324 -28.84 1.64 -5.99
C GLU A 324 -29.92 1.22 -6.99
N LYS A 325 -29.52 0.77 -8.20
CA LYS A 325 -30.45 0.27 -9.23
C LYS A 325 -31.23 -0.96 -8.78
N GLN A 326 -30.59 -1.85 -8.04
CA GLN A 326 -31.23 -3.07 -7.54
C GLN A 326 -32.01 -2.84 -6.24
N GLY A 327 -31.88 -1.66 -5.61
CA GLY A 327 -32.44 -1.30 -4.31
C GLY A 327 -31.52 -1.62 -3.14
N THR A 328 -31.34 -0.64 -2.24
CA THR A 328 -30.53 -0.75 -1.02
C THR A 328 -31.17 -1.64 0.03
N SER A 329 -30.37 -2.10 0.99
CA SER A 329 -30.84 -2.85 2.16
C SER A 329 -31.51 -1.91 3.16
N LYS A 330 -32.53 -2.40 3.87
CA LYS A 330 -33.09 -1.69 5.03
C LYS A 330 -32.13 -1.78 6.21
N LEU A 331 -32.10 -0.75 7.04
CA LEU A 331 -31.35 -0.74 8.31
C LEU A 331 -31.60 -2.03 9.10
N ASN A 332 -30.51 -2.68 9.53
CA ASN A 332 -30.56 -3.92 10.27
C ASN A 332 -30.08 -3.71 11.71
N GLU A 333 -30.99 -3.24 12.57
CA GLU A 333 -30.69 -2.98 13.98
C GLU A 333 -30.26 -4.25 14.73
N ALA A 334 -30.80 -5.41 14.36
CA ALA A 334 -30.42 -6.69 14.95
C ALA A 334 -28.95 -7.03 14.65
N LEU A 335 -28.46 -6.72 13.44
CA LEU A 335 -27.06 -6.88 13.08
C LEU A 335 -26.16 -5.96 13.90
N HIS A 336 -26.52 -4.67 13.99
CA HIS A 336 -25.76 -3.71 14.80
C HIS A 336 -25.67 -4.17 16.25
N LYS A 337 -26.78 -4.67 16.80
CA LYS A 337 -26.81 -5.19 18.16
C LYS A 337 -25.93 -6.44 18.34
N GLU A 338 -25.95 -7.36 17.36
CA GLU A 338 -25.08 -8.54 17.38
C GLU A 338 -23.59 -8.17 17.37
N ILE A 339 -23.20 -7.16 16.58
CA ILE A 339 -21.83 -6.65 16.53
C ILE A 339 -21.44 -6.01 17.87
N GLU A 340 -22.28 -5.13 18.41
CA GLU A 340 -22.08 -4.49 19.71
C GLU A 340 -21.90 -5.52 20.83
N ASP A 341 -22.75 -6.55 20.88
CA ASP A 341 -22.66 -7.62 21.89
C ASP A 341 -21.37 -8.43 21.77
N SER A 342 -20.88 -8.66 20.56
CA SER A 342 -19.57 -9.29 20.33
C SER A 342 -18.40 -8.43 20.81
N TRP A 343 -18.45 -7.11 20.58
CA TRP A 343 -17.47 -6.18 21.15
C TRP A 343 -17.51 -6.16 22.68
N ALA A 344 -18.71 -6.11 23.28
CA ALA A 344 -18.89 -6.16 24.72
C ALA A 344 -18.34 -7.46 25.33
N THR A 345 -18.52 -8.59 24.63
CA THR A 345 -17.95 -9.89 25.03
C THR A 345 -16.42 -9.85 25.04
N MET A 346 -15.80 -9.30 24.00
CA MET A 346 -14.35 -9.14 23.94
C MET A 346 -13.83 -8.23 25.06
N MET A 347 -14.47 -7.07 25.26
CA MET A 347 -14.02 -6.08 26.25
C MET A 347 -14.12 -6.58 27.70
N LYS A 348 -15.05 -7.49 28.03
CA LYS A 348 -15.07 -8.14 29.36
C LYS A 348 -13.74 -8.82 29.72
N THR A 349 -13.03 -9.35 28.73
CA THR A 349 -11.73 -9.99 28.93
C THR A 349 -10.60 -8.97 29.05
N TYR A 350 -10.60 -7.92 28.22
CA TYR A 350 -9.46 -7.00 28.11
C TYR A 350 -9.53 -5.79 29.05
N THR A 351 -10.72 -5.30 29.40
CA THR A 351 -10.87 -4.15 30.32
C THR A 351 -10.12 -4.35 31.64
N PRO A 352 -10.24 -5.51 32.34
CA PRO A 352 -9.49 -5.72 33.57
C PRO A 352 -7.96 -5.66 33.40
N LEU A 353 -7.45 -6.09 32.24
CA LEU A 353 -6.02 -6.04 31.92
C LEU A 353 -5.57 -4.60 31.63
N MET A 354 -6.40 -3.85 30.89
CA MET A 354 -6.17 -2.43 30.56
C MET A 354 -6.25 -1.51 31.78
N GLU A 355 -6.93 -1.94 32.85
CA GLU A 355 -7.08 -1.19 34.10
C GLU A 355 -6.20 -1.73 35.24
N SER A 356 -5.49 -2.85 35.02
CA SER A 356 -4.64 -3.50 36.01
C SER A 356 -3.55 -2.55 36.55
N ASN A 357 -3.29 -2.64 37.86
CA ASN A 357 -2.20 -1.94 38.56
C ASN A 357 -1.09 -2.92 38.99
N GLU A 358 -1.00 -4.09 38.38
CA GLU A 358 -0.01 -5.10 38.75
C GLU A 358 1.43 -4.65 38.45
N THR A 359 2.40 -5.26 39.14
CA THR A 359 3.83 -5.03 38.95
C THR A 359 4.56 -6.36 38.75
N PRO A 360 5.31 -6.56 37.65
CA PRO A 360 5.61 -5.59 36.59
C PRO A 360 4.39 -5.22 35.73
N ILE A 361 4.38 -4.02 35.13
CA ILE A 361 3.28 -3.53 34.30
C ILE A 361 2.99 -4.49 33.14
N ASN A 362 1.73 -4.85 32.93
CA ASN A 362 1.34 -5.60 31.74
C ASN A 362 1.19 -4.66 30.52
N PRO A 363 1.42 -5.14 29.29
CA PRO A 363 1.31 -4.30 28.10
C PRO A 363 -0.08 -3.71 27.84
N TYR A 364 -1.17 -4.41 28.20
CA TYR A 364 -2.54 -3.91 28.00
C TYR A 364 -2.81 -2.65 28.83
N ARG A 365 -2.25 -2.55 30.03
CA ARG A 365 -2.34 -1.34 30.83
C ARG A 365 -1.77 -0.12 30.10
N VAL A 366 -0.64 -0.28 29.39
CA VAL A 366 -0.04 0.80 28.60
C VAL A 366 -1.01 1.26 27.50
N TYR A 367 -1.61 0.33 26.75
CA TYR A 367 -2.61 0.67 25.73
C TYR A 367 -3.85 1.33 26.32
N GLY A 368 -4.35 0.84 27.47
CA GLY A 368 -5.49 1.40 28.17
C GLY A 368 -5.28 2.85 28.59
N ASP A 369 -4.08 3.21 29.03
CA ASP A 369 -3.76 4.59 29.38
C ASP A 369 -3.45 5.46 28.13
N LEU A 370 -2.81 4.90 27.10
CA LEU A 370 -2.63 5.61 25.81
C LEU A 370 -3.99 6.01 25.20
N MET A 371 -4.98 5.13 25.21
CA MET A 371 -6.33 5.42 24.68
C MET A 371 -7.05 6.54 25.44
N LYS A 372 -6.68 6.83 26.68
CA LYS A 372 -7.27 7.93 27.47
C LYS A 372 -6.60 9.28 27.18
N VAL A 373 -5.34 9.27 26.72
CA VAL A 373 -4.50 10.46 26.60
C VAL A 373 -4.31 10.90 25.15
N LEU A 374 -4.28 9.96 24.20
CA LEU A 374 -4.06 10.25 22.80
C LEU A 374 -5.35 10.72 22.11
N ASP A 375 -5.22 11.71 21.23
CA ASP A 375 -6.25 12.05 20.24
C ASP A 375 -6.27 10.91 19.19
N MET A 376 -7.30 10.07 19.23
CA MET A 376 -7.44 8.89 18.37
C MET A 376 -7.54 9.23 16.87
N GLU A 377 -7.91 10.46 16.52
CA GLU A 377 -8.02 10.88 15.11
C GLU A 377 -6.71 11.45 14.58
N LYS A 378 -5.80 11.88 15.45
CA LYS A 378 -4.56 12.60 15.07
C LYS A 378 -3.27 11.91 15.48
N SER A 379 -3.37 10.77 16.17
CA SER A 379 -2.21 10.04 16.67
C SER A 379 -1.98 8.77 15.86
N LEU A 380 -0.72 8.53 15.48
CA LEU A 380 -0.27 7.26 14.93
C LEU A 380 0.57 6.54 15.99
N VAL A 381 0.22 5.30 16.29
CA VAL A 381 0.96 4.45 17.23
C VAL A 381 1.40 3.19 16.49
N THR A 382 2.70 2.92 16.51
CA THR A 382 3.31 1.70 15.98
C THR A 382 4.18 1.04 17.06
N HIS A 383 4.46 -0.25 16.89
CA HIS A 383 5.31 -1.05 17.78
C HIS A 383 6.80 -0.79 17.54
#